data_AF-A0A7V8A7I8-F1
#
_entry.id   AF-A0A7V8A7I8-F1
#
_cell.length_a   1.000
_cell.length_b   1.000
_cell.length_c   1.000
_cell.angle_alpha   90.00
_cell.angle_beta   90.00
_cell.angle_gamma   90.00
#
_symmetry.space_group_name_H-M   'P 1'
#
loop_
_entity.id
_entity.type
_entity.pdbx_description
1 polymer ?
#
loop_
_entity_poly.entity_id
_entity_poly.type
_entity_poly.pdbx_seq_one_letter_code
_entity_poly.pdbx_strand_id
1 'polypeptide(L)'
;MLHPNIATSIVLVIMLYVSDISFGVYNTGGEYITSFLGVCIVVLAVPMYQQLRILKDNLWLIVCSSLVSIYCSFFSMLLFAKVFSVPGTFVFSLIPKSITSPMAIEASRITGGSESVAVLGVLVSGILGAMIGRFILDLIRVRDPIVRGCAFGMSSHVMGTTQALEEGEVTGSFSAVSIPVTGILTIINLPVFTRIVGYFFL
;
A
#
# COMPACT_ATOMS: atom_id res chain seq x y z
N MET A 1 5.02 17.60 -10.23
CA MET A 1 4.93 16.78 -11.46
C MET A 1 3.88 15.71 -11.22
N LEU A 2 2.95 15.48 -12.15
CA LEU A 2 1.93 14.45 -11.97
C LEU A 2 2.62 13.08 -11.94
N HIS A 3 2.31 12.23 -10.96
CA HIS A 3 2.89 10.88 -10.92
C HIS A 3 2.46 10.13 -12.18
N PRO A 4 3.37 9.45 -12.91
CA PRO A 4 3.07 8.79 -14.19
C PRO A 4 1.80 7.93 -14.14
N ASN A 5 1.58 7.20 -13.04
CA ASN A 5 0.40 6.35 -12.84
C ASN A 5 -0.94 7.12 -12.87
N ILE A 6 -1.00 8.34 -12.34
CA ILE A 6 -2.22 9.15 -12.37
C ILE A 6 -2.46 9.65 -13.79
N ALA A 7 -1.40 10.14 -14.45
CA ALA A 7 -1.48 10.63 -15.82
C ALA A 7 -2.00 9.53 -16.77
N THR A 8 -1.43 8.33 -16.69
CA THR A 8 -1.84 7.20 -17.52
C THR A 8 -3.27 6.75 -17.21
N SER A 9 -3.65 6.68 -15.93
CA SER A 9 -5.00 6.28 -15.54
C SER A 9 -6.07 7.26 -16.05
N ILE A 10 -5.83 8.58 -15.95
CA ILE A 10 -6.75 9.60 -16.47
C ILE A 10 -6.88 9.47 -17.99
N VAL A 11 -5.77 9.34 -18.70
CA VAL A 11 -5.77 9.20 -20.16
C VAL A 11 -6.54 7.95 -20.60
N LEU A 12 -6.34 6.82 -19.92
CA LEU A 12 -7.05 5.57 -20.21
C LEU A 12 -8.56 5.69 -19.97
N VAL A 13 -8.98 6.31 -18.86
CA VAL A 13 -10.40 6.52 -18.56
C VAL A 13 -11.06 7.39 -19.64
N ILE A 14 -10.39 8.47 -20.05
CA ILE A 14 -10.90 9.34 -21.13
C ILE A 14 -10.99 8.56 -22.44
N MET A 15 -9.97 7.77 -22.78
CA MET A 15 -9.94 6.99 -24.02
C MET A 15 -11.08 5.95 -24.05
N LEU A 16 -11.30 5.21 -22.95
CA LEU A 16 -12.38 4.23 -22.84
C LEU A 16 -13.75 4.88 -22.97
N TYR A 17 -13.94 6.04 -22.34
CA TYR A 17 -15.19 6.79 -22.40
C TYR A 17 -15.48 7.31 -23.82
N VAL A 18 -14.47 7.87 -24.50
CA VAL A 18 -14.62 8.37 -25.87
C VAL A 18 -14.84 7.23 -26.89
N SER A 19 -14.26 6.06 -26.63
CA SER A 19 -14.37 4.90 -27.52
C SER A 19 -15.58 4.00 -27.22
N ASP A 20 -16.39 4.33 -26.21
CA ASP A 20 -17.52 3.54 -25.70
C ASP A 20 -17.17 2.06 -25.41
N ILE A 21 -15.96 1.84 -24.89
CA ILE A 21 -15.47 0.49 -24.56
C ILE A 21 -15.83 0.19 -23.10
N SER A 22 -16.55 -0.91 -22.87
CA SER A 22 -16.90 -1.34 -21.53
C SER A 22 -15.66 -1.78 -20.72
N PHE A 23 -15.70 -1.55 -19.41
CA PHE A 23 -14.62 -1.97 -18.50
C PHE A 23 -14.33 -3.48 -18.58
N GLY A 24 -15.35 -4.31 -18.83
CA GLY A 24 -15.17 -5.76 -18.97
C GLY A 24 -14.24 -6.13 -20.13
N VAL A 25 -14.40 -5.48 -21.29
CA VAL A 25 -13.55 -5.71 -22.47
C VAL A 25 -12.12 -5.22 -22.23
N TYR A 26 -11.97 -4.07 -21.57
CA TYR A 26 -10.66 -3.58 -21.13
C TYR A 26 -9.97 -4.57 -20.16
N ASN A 27 -10.73 -5.12 -19.21
CA ASN A 27 -10.19 -6.03 -18.20
C ASN A 27 -9.70 -7.35 -18.80
N THR A 28 -10.29 -7.83 -19.90
CA THR A 28 -9.76 -9.00 -20.63
C THR A 28 -8.31 -8.78 -21.08
N GLY A 29 -7.96 -7.57 -21.54
CA GLY A 29 -6.56 -7.21 -21.82
C GLY A 29 -5.73 -7.03 -20.55
N GLY A 30 -6.33 -6.46 -19.51
CA GLY A 30 -5.72 -6.24 -18.20
C GLY A 30 -5.31 -7.53 -17.46
N GLU A 31 -6.00 -8.65 -17.69
CA GLU A 31 -5.66 -9.95 -17.11
C GLU A 31 -4.27 -10.44 -17.53
N TYR A 32 -3.86 -10.21 -18.77
CA TYR A 32 -2.51 -10.54 -19.23
C TYR A 32 -1.45 -9.75 -18.46
N ILE A 33 -1.68 -8.44 -18.25
CA ILE A 33 -0.78 -7.58 -17.48
C ILE A 33 -0.73 -8.02 -16.02
N THR A 34 -1.89 -8.33 -15.44
CA THR A 34 -2.01 -8.81 -14.06
C THR A 34 -1.28 -10.14 -13.87
N SER A 35 -1.25 -10.99 -14.89
CA SER A 35 -0.50 -12.26 -14.87
C SER A 35 1.02 -12.05 -14.75
N PHE A 36 1.56 -10.96 -15.31
CA PHE A 36 2.99 -10.61 -15.15
C PHE A 36 3.34 -10.13 -13.74
N LEU A 37 2.36 -9.78 -12.90
CA LEU A 37 2.60 -9.31 -11.54
C LEU A 37 3.40 -10.33 -10.72
N GLY A 38 3.15 -11.63 -10.92
CA GLY A 38 3.93 -12.70 -10.29
C GLY A 38 5.42 -12.64 -10.66
N VAL A 39 5.72 -12.41 -11.94
CA VAL A 39 7.11 -12.25 -12.42
C VAL A 39 7.75 -11.00 -11.82
N CYS A 40 7.02 -9.88 -11.77
CA CYS A 40 7.51 -8.65 -11.15
C CYS A 40 7.84 -8.83 -9.66
N ILE A 41 7.03 -9.59 -8.91
CA ILE A 41 7.29 -9.90 -7.50
C ILE A 41 8.58 -10.73 -7.35
N VAL A 42 8.80 -11.72 -8.24
CA VAL A 42 10.04 -12.51 -8.24
C VAL A 42 11.26 -11.64 -8.56
N VAL A 43 11.15 -10.72 -9.51
CA VAL A 43 12.23 -9.77 -9.84
C VAL A 43 12.55 -8.86 -8.65
N LEU A 44 11.55 -8.44 -7.88
CA LEU A 44 11.72 -7.65 -6.66
C LEU A 44 12.54 -8.39 -5.58
N ALA A 45 12.63 -9.72 -5.65
CA ALA A 45 13.46 -10.50 -4.73
C ALA A 45 14.97 -10.35 -5.00
N VAL A 46 15.38 -9.93 -6.20
CA VAL A 46 16.80 -9.72 -6.56
C VAL A 46 17.47 -8.66 -5.68
N PRO A 47 16.98 -7.40 -5.59
CA PRO A 47 17.59 -6.39 -4.73
C PRO A 47 17.52 -6.78 -3.24
N MET A 48 16.48 -7.51 -2.84
CA MET A 48 16.39 -8.06 -1.46
C MET A 48 17.48 -9.09 -1.18
N TYR A 49 17.76 -9.99 -2.14
CA TYR A 49 18.80 -10.99 -2.02
C TYR A 49 20.19 -10.35 -1.95
N GLN A 50 20.44 -9.33 -2.76
CA GLN A 50 21.70 -8.57 -2.74
C GLN A 50 21.94 -7.87 -1.39
N GLN A 51 20.88 -7.37 -0.75
CA GLN A 51 20.96 -6.66 0.53
C GLN A 51 20.62 -7.55 1.75
N LEU A 52 20.58 -8.88 1.57
CA LEU A 52 20.06 -9.83 2.57
C LEU A 52 20.77 -9.73 3.93
N ARG A 53 22.08 -9.48 3.93
CA ARG A 53 22.87 -9.38 5.17
C ARG A 53 22.44 -8.17 6.00
N ILE A 54 22.38 -6.99 5.38
CA ILE A 54 22.00 -5.74 6.05
C ILE A 54 20.53 -5.80 6.49
N LEU A 55 19.66 -6.42 5.68
CA LEU A 55 18.27 -6.68 6.04
C LEU A 55 18.15 -7.55 7.29
N LYS A 56 18.91 -8.65 7.36
CA LYS A 56 18.94 -9.55 8.53
C LYS A 56 19.38 -8.84 9.80
N ASP A 57 20.41 -8.00 9.70
CA ASP A 57 20.92 -7.22 10.84
C ASP A 57 19.90 -6.19 11.35
N ASN A 58 18.94 -5.78 10.50
CA ASN A 58 17.92 -4.77 10.81
C ASN A 58 16.48 -5.31 10.88
N LEU A 59 16.28 -6.63 10.96
CA LEU A 59 14.93 -7.22 11.00
C LEU A 59 14.08 -6.67 12.14
N TRP A 60 14.69 -6.45 13.31
CA TRP A 60 14.01 -5.88 14.47
C TRP A 60 13.44 -4.50 14.17
N LEU A 61 14.23 -3.64 13.49
CA LEU A 61 13.78 -2.32 13.08
C LEU A 61 12.58 -2.40 12.15
N ILE A 62 12.62 -3.28 11.14
CA ILE A 62 11.53 -3.45 10.17
C ILE A 62 10.25 -3.89 10.88
N VAL A 63 10.33 -4.89 11.75
CA VAL A 63 9.15 -5.42 12.47
C VAL A 63 8.57 -4.37 13.42
N CYS A 64 9.39 -3.73 14.25
CA CYS A 64 8.90 -2.73 15.21
C CYS A 64 8.31 -1.51 14.51
N SER A 65 8.97 -0.97 13.49
CA SER A 65 8.45 0.17 12.74
C SER A 65 7.18 -0.19 11.95
N SER A 66 7.08 -1.40 11.40
CA SER A 66 5.86 -1.90 10.76
C SER A 66 4.69 -1.91 11.74
N LEU A 67 4.88 -2.45 12.96
CA LEU A 67 3.83 -2.47 13.97
C LEU A 67 3.35 -1.05 14.28
N VAL A 68 4.27 -0.13 14.60
CA VAL A 68 3.93 1.27 14.89
C VAL A 68 3.20 1.92 13.72
N SER A 69 3.64 1.68 12.49
CA SER A 69 3.00 2.19 11.28
C SER A 69 1.56 1.70 11.11
N ILE A 70 1.32 0.39 11.29
CA ILE A 70 -0.01 -0.21 11.13
C ILE A 70 -0.97 0.39 12.17
N TYR A 71 -0.57 0.46 13.44
CA TYR A 71 -1.42 1.05 14.48
C TYR A 71 -1.67 2.54 14.22
N CYS A 72 -0.63 3.31 13.88
CA CYS A 72 -0.78 4.74 13.56
C CYS A 72 -1.74 4.95 12.37
N SER A 73 -1.57 4.19 11.30
CA SER A 73 -2.44 4.22 10.12
C SER A 73 -3.88 3.83 10.44
N PHE A 74 -4.08 2.79 11.27
CA PHE A 74 -5.41 2.34 11.68
C PHE A 74 -6.12 3.41 12.54
N PHE A 75 -5.46 3.96 13.56
CA PHE A 75 -6.05 4.99 14.40
C PHE A 75 -6.31 6.30 13.64
N SER A 76 -5.40 6.72 12.77
CA SER A 76 -5.61 7.87 11.89
C SER A 76 -6.83 7.65 10.99
N MET A 77 -6.96 6.47 10.40
CA MET A 77 -8.12 6.10 9.60
C MET A 77 -9.42 6.13 10.40
N LEU A 78 -9.46 5.56 11.61
CA LEU A 78 -10.63 5.61 12.49
C LEU A 78 -11.04 7.05 12.82
N LEU A 79 -10.06 7.91 13.13
CA LEU A 79 -10.31 9.30 13.45
C LEU A 79 -10.93 10.03 12.26
N PHE A 80 -10.38 9.87 11.06
CA PHE A 80 -10.95 10.46 9.85
C PHE A 80 -12.33 9.88 9.52
N ALA A 81 -12.52 8.56 9.65
CA ALA A 81 -13.81 7.93 9.43
C ALA A 81 -14.91 8.52 10.34
N LYS A 82 -14.57 8.82 11.60
CA LYS A 82 -15.51 9.47 12.53
C LYS A 82 -15.75 10.95 12.19
N VAL A 83 -14.70 11.71 11.88
CA VAL A 83 -14.83 13.13 11.51
C VAL A 83 -15.69 13.31 10.26
N PHE A 84 -15.51 12.45 9.26
CA PHE A 84 -16.28 12.49 8.02
C PHE A 84 -17.58 11.68 8.06
N SER A 85 -17.96 11.12 9.22
CA SER A 85 -19.17 10.31 9.40
C SER A 85 -19.32 9.20 8.35
N VAL A 86 -18.22 8.50 8.07
CA VAL A 86 -18.19 7.39 7.11
C VAL A 86 -19.03 6.23 7.65
N PRO A 87 -19.92 5.62 6.85
CA PRO A 87 -20.74 4.51 7.32
C PRO A 87 -19.87 3.32 7.75
N GLY A 88 -20.24 2.65 8.84
CA GLY A 88 -19.45 1.55 9.42
C GLY A 88 -19.12 0.42 8.43
N THR A 89 -20.00 0.17 7.45
CA THR A 89 -19.78 -0.81 6.38
C THR A 89 -18.58 -0.47 5.49
N PHE A 90 -18.33 0.81 5.23
CA PHE A 90 -17.16 1.28 4.48
C PHE A 90 -15.88 1.28 5.34
N VAL A 91 -16.02 1.42 6.66
CA VAL A 91 -14.88 1.38 7.59
C VAL A 91 -14.20 0.02 7.53
N PHE A 92 -14.96 -1.09 7.49
CA PHE A 92 -14.38 -2.44 7.37
C PHE A 92 -13.57 -2.66 6.09
N SER A 93 -13.97 -2.05 4.97
CA SER A 93 -13.23 -2.06 3.70
C SER A 93 -11.94 -1.26 3.74
N LEU A 94 -11.86 -0.25 4.60
CA LEU A 94 -10.71 0.66 4.67
C LEU A 94 -9.63 0.17 5.65
N ILE A 95 -9.92 -0.82 6.50
CA ILE A 95 -8.93 -1.42 7.40
C ILE A 95 -7.68 -1.89 6.63
N PRO A 96 -7.79 -2.66 5.52
CA PRO A 96 -6.63 -3.09 4.75
C PRO A 96 -6.16 -2.05 3.71
N LYS A 97 -6.46 -0.76 3.85
CA LYS A 97 -6.01 0.26 2.87
C LYS A 97 -4.49 0.39 2.75
N SER A 98 -3.75 -0.14 3.73
CA SER A 98 -2.29 0.02 3.85
C SER A 98 -1.55 -1.32 3.61
N ILE A 99 -2.10 -2.19 2.77
CA ILE A 99 -1.42 -3.38 2.25
C ILE A 99 -1.63 -3.46 0.73
N THR A 100 -1.03 -4.45 0.06
CA THR A 100 -1.17 -4.58 -1.40
C THR A 100 -2.58 -5.00 -1.81
N SER A 101 -3.01 -4.62 -3.01
CA SER A 101 -4.37 -4.88 -3.50
C SER A 101 -4.82 -6.35 -3.35
N PRO A 102 -3.99 -7.36 -3.69
CA PRO A 102 -4.38 -8.76 -3.50
C PRO A 102 -4.67 -9.10 -2.03
N MET A 103 -3.84 -8.61 -1.11
CA MET A 103 -4.02 -8.85 0.33
C MET A 103 -5.23 -8.08 0.86
N ALA A 104 -5.50 -6.89 0.33
CA ALA A 104 -6.61 -6.07 0.76
C ALA A 104 -7.97 -6.61 0.33
N ILE A 105 -8.07 -7.17 -0.88
CA ILE A 105 -9.26 -7.87 -1.36
C ILE A 105 -9.57 -9.03 -0.41
N GLU A 106 -8.58 -9.88 -0.12
CA GLU A 106 -8.79 -11.03 0.75
C GLU A 106 -9.12 -10.63 2.20
N ALA A 107 -8.42 -9.62 2.74
CA ALA A 107 -8.73 -9.08 4.06
C ALA A 107 -10.15 -8.50 4.13
N SER A 108 -10.58 -7.76 3.11
CA SER A 108 -11.94 -7.20 3.02
C SER A 108 -12.99 -8.30 2.96
N ARG A 109 -12.73 -9.39 2.25
CA ARG A 109 -13.62 -10.56 2.18
C ARG A 109 -13.78 -11.22 3.55
N ILE A 110 -12.70 -11.32 4.33
CA ILE A 110 -12.70 -11.85 5.70
C ILE A 110 -13.46 -10.93 6.66
N THR A 111 -13.33 -9.60 6.51
CA THR A 111 -14.00 -8.63 7.39
C THR A 111 -15.43 -8.29 6.99
N GLY A 112 -15.92 -8.79 5.85
CA GLY A 112 -17.25 -8.46 5.31
C GLY A 112 -17.35 -7.07 4.67
N GLY A 113 -16.22 -6.47 4.31
CA GLY A 113 -16.18 -5.19 3.58
C GLY A 113 -16.31 -5.37 2.06
N SER A 114 -16.65 -4.29 1.35
CA SER A 114 -16.57 -4.19 -0.11
C SER A 114 -15.12 -4.23 -0.61
N GLU A 115 -14.83 -5.19 -1.50
CA GLU A 115 -13.54 -5.35 -2.18
C GLU A 115 -13.20 -4.11 -3.04
N SER A 116 -14.19 -3.56 -3.75
CA SER A 116 -14.00 -2.39 -4.60
C SER A 116 -13.52 -1.17 -3.82
N VAL A 117 -14.08 -0.96 -2.62
CA VAL A 117 -13.67 0.13 -1.72
C VAL A 117 -12.28 -0.11 -1.17
N ALA A 118 -11.94 -1.36 -0.82
CA ALA A 118 -10.62 -1.72 -0.32
C ALA A 118 -9.54 -1.42 -1.38
N VAL A 119 -9.76 -1.83 -2.62
CA VAL A 119 -8.84 -1.53 -3.74
C VAL A 119 -8.69 -0.03 -3.95
N LEU A 120 -9.79 0.74 -3.90
CA LEU A 120 -9.76 2.20 -3.97
C LEU A 120 -8.92 2.80 -2.84
N GLY A 121 -9.09 2.33 -1.61
CA GLY A 121 -8.33 2.76 -0.45
C GLY A 121 -6.82 2.52 -0.61
N VAL A 122 -6.44 1.33 -1.10
CA VAL A 122 -5.05 0.96 -1.39
C VAL A 122 -4.43 1.82 -2.50
N LEU A 123 -5.19 2.09 -3.56
CA LEU A 123 -4.71 2.94 -4.65
C LEU A 123 -4.48 4.37 -4.17
N VAL A 124 -5.43 4.96 -3.46
CA VAL A 124 -5.33 6.33 -2.96
C VAL A 124 -4.19 6.47 -1.96
N SER A 125 -4.07 5.55 -1.00
CA SER A 125 -2.97 5.56 -0.03
C SER A 125 -1.60 5.40 -0.70
N GLY A 126 -1.50 4.45 -1.64
CA GLY A 126 -0.29 4.17 -2.42
C GLY A 126 0.19 5.39 -3.20
N ILE A 127 -0.72 6.02 -3.96
CA ILE A 127 -0.42 7.19 -4.78
C ILE A 127 -0.03 8.38 -3.91
N LEU A 128 -0.81 8.70 -2.87
CA LEU A 128 -0.55 9.84 -2.01
C LEU A 128 0.79 9.68 -1.27
N GLY A 129 1.07 8.49 -0.75
CA GLY A 129 2.33 8.25 -0.07
C GLY A 129 3.54 8.32 -1.01
N ALA A 130 3.44 7.86 -2.26
CA ALA A 130 4.52 8.00 -3.25
C ALA A 130 4.69 9.44 -3.75
N MET A 131 3.63 10.24 -3.79
CA MET A 131 3.73 11.65 -4.20
C MET A 131 4.30 12.55 -3.11
N ILE A 132 3.82 12.35 -1.87
CA ILE A 132 4.08 13.27 -0.76
C ILE A 132 5.22 12.75 0.14
N GLY A 133 5.48 11.44 0.15
CA GLY A 133 6.41 10.78 1.06
C GLY A 133 7.83 11.34 0.99
N ARG A 134 8.40 11.45 -0.22
CA ARG A 134 9.74 12.04 -0.40
C ARG A 134 9.82 13.47 0.12
N PHE A 135 8.82 14.30 -0.22
CA PHE A 135 8.77 15.68 0.23
C PHE A 135 8.70 15.79 1.76
N ILE A 136 7.88 14.95 2.41
CA ILE A 136 7.79 14.90 3.87
C ILE A 136 9.14 14.50 4.46
N LEU A 137 9.74 13.40 4.00
CA LEU A 137 11.01 12.88 4.53
C LEU A 137 12.15 13.89 4.38
N ASP A 138 12.19 14.63 3.27
CA ASP A 138 13.16 15.70 3.03
C ASP A 138 12.91 16.90 3.98
N LEU A 139 11.65 17.27 4.20
CA LEU A 139 11.26 18.35 5.11
C LEU A 139 11.66 18.07 6.56
N ILE A 140 11.44 16.83 7.03
CA ILE A 140 11.86 16.40 8.37
C ILE A 140 13.33 15.94 8.44
N ARG A 141 14.08 16.09 7.33
CA ARG A 141 15.52 15.83 7.20
C ARG A 141 15.93 14.39 7.51
N VAL A 142 15.08 13.41 7.19
CA VAL A 142 15.43 11.98 7.28
C VAL A 142 16.32 11.63 6.10
N ARG A 143 17.59 11.30 6.37
CA ARG A 143 18.60 10.98 5.34
C ARG A 143 19.03 9.52 5.33
N ASP A 144 18.68 8.76 6.37
CA ASP A 144 19.08 7.36 6.48
C ASP A 144 18.31 6.51 5.44
N PRO A 145 19.01 5.79 4.55
CA PRO A 145 18.37 5.02 3.47
C PRO A 145 17.52 3.86 3.99
N ILE A 146 17.87 3.27 5.14
CA ILE A 146 17.11 2.19 5.77
C ILE A 146 15.78 2.75 6.27
N VAL A 147 15.82 3.88 6.98
CA VAL A 147 14.62 4.52 7.52
C VAL A 147 13.70 5.00 6.39
N ARG A 148 14.25 5.63 5.35
CA ARG A 148 13.47 6.08 4.18
C ARG A 148 12.84 4.90 3.45
N GLY A 149 13.60 3.82 3.24
CA GLY A 149 13.11 2.60 2.62
C GLY A 149 11.92 2.02 3.38
N CYS A 150 12.07 1.82 4.69
CA CYS A 150 10.98 1.38 5.56
C CYS A 150 9.74 2.30 5.46
N ALA A 151 9.94 3.62 5.52
CA ALA A 151 8.86 4.59 5.44
C ALA A 151 8.07 4.50 4.12
N PHE A 152 8.76 4.37 2.97
CA PHE A 152 8.09 4.21 1.68
C PHE A 152 7.30 2.90 1.60
N GLY A 153 7.91 1.77 1.96
CA GLY A 153 7.26 0.47 1.83
C GLY A 153 6.02 0.32 2.72
N MET A 154 6.08 0.89 3.93
CA MET A 154 4.98 0.84 4.91
C MET A 154 3.83 1.80 4.58
N SER A 155 4.12 2.93 3.93
CA SER A 155 3.12 3.98 3.65
C SER A 155 2.48 3.88 2.27
N SER A 156 3.24 3.48 1.24
CA SER A 156 2.83 3.55 -0.17
C SER A 156 3.12 2.29 -0.98
N HIS A 157 3.54 1.23 -0.30
CA HIS A 157 3.71 -0.12 -0.84
C HIS A 157 4.55 -0.13 -2.12
N VAL A 158 4.07 -0.78 -3.19
CA VAL A 158 4.79 -0.92 -4.45
C VAL A 158 5.06 0.45 -5.09
N MET A 159 4.12 1.40 -5.01
CA MET A 159 4.35 2.75 -5.56
C MET A 159 5.46 3.48 -4.80
N GLY A 160 5.46 3.39 -3.47
CA GLY A 160 6.56 3.90 -2.65
C GLY A 160 7.90 3.24 -2.97
N THR A 161 7.90 1.92 -3.19
CA THR A 161 9.11 1.18 -3.53
C THR A 161 9.71 1.61 -4.86
N THR A 162 8.90 1.99 -5.85
CA THR A 162 9.45 2.56 -7.09
C THR A 162 10.21 3.86 -6.83
N GLN A 163 9.68 4.75 -5.98
CA GLN A 163 10.38 5.96 -5.57
C GLN A 163 11.62 5.66 -4.69
N ALA A 164 11.54 4.66 -3.82
CA ALA A 164 12.66 4.22 -3.00
C ALA A 164 13.82 3.67 -3.85
N LEU A 165 13.52 2.93 -4.92
CA LEU A 165 14.51 2.43 -5.87
C LEU A 165 15.20 3.56 -6.64
N GLU A 166 14.48 4.66 -6.94
CA GLU A 166 15.09 5.87 -7.52
C GLU A 166 16.08 6.55 -6.56
N GLU A 167 15.89 6.41 -5.24
CA GLU A 167 16.81 6.96 -4.23
C GLU A 167 18.04 6.07 -3.98
N GLY A 168 17.96 4.78 -4.30
CA GLY A 168 19.07 3.85 -4.25
C GLY A 168 18.66 2.41 -3.91
N GLU A 169 19.54 1.46 -4.23
CA GLU A 169 19.26 0.03 -4.03
C GLU A 169 18.97 -0.32 -2.57
N VAL A 170 19.70 0.24 -1.60
CA VAL A 170 19.47 -0.03 -0.17
C VAL A 170 18.07 0.43 0.25
N THR A 171 17.70 1.67 -0.10
CA THR A 171 16.38 2.25 0.18
C THR A 171 15.28 1.40 -0.46
N GLY A 172 15.46 1.03 -1.72
CA GLY A 172 14.54 0.15 -2.46
C GLY A 172 14.36 -1.22 -1.82
N SER A 173 15.45 -1.88 -1.41
CA SER A 173 15.40 -3.20 -0.77
C SER A 173 14.68 -3.17 0.57
N PHE A 174 14.92 -2.15 1.40
CA PHE A 174 14.21 -2.00 2.68
C PHE A 174 12.73 -1.68 2.48
N SER A 175 12.38 -0.90 1.45
CA SER A 175 10.99 -0.68 1.05
C SER A 175 10.31 -1.97 0.60
N ALA A 176 10.98 -2.73 -0.27
CA ALA A 176 10.50 -4.01 -0.79
C ALA A 176 10.21 -5.03 0.33
N VAL A 177 11.10 -5.16 1.31
CA VAL A 177 10.93 -6.09 2.45
C VAL A 177 9.83 -5.63 3.40
N SER A 178 9.64 -4.32 3.54
CA SER A 178 8.63 -3.76 4.44
C SER A 178 7.21 -4.07 4.00
N ILE A 179 6.96 -4.24 2.69
CA ILE A 179 5.63 -4.56 2.13
C ILE A 179 5.07 -5.88 2.70
N PRO A 180 5.70 -7.05 2.49
CA PRO A 180 5.17 -8.32 3.00
C PRO A 180 5.14 -8.37 4.52
N VAL A 181 6.12 -7.77 5.21
CA VAL A 181 6.15 -7.73 6.68
C VAL A 181 4.93 -6.95 7.22
N THR A 182 4.69 -5.75 6.70
CA THR A 182 3.53 -4.93 7.07
C THR A 182 2.21 -5.65 6.73
N GLY A 183 2.17 -6.30 5.57
CA GLY A 183 1.02 -7.09 5.13
C GLY A 183 0.66 -8.22 6.08
N ILE A 184 1.63 -9.07 6.43
CA ILE A 184 1.45 -10.20 7.34
C ILE A 184 1.00 -9.69 8.72
N LEU A 185 1.68 -8.67 9.25
CA LEU A 185 1.34 -8.09 10.55
C LEU A 185 -0.07 -7.49 10.54
N THR A 186 -0.49 -6.84 9.46
CA THR A 186 -1.85 -6.29 9.33
C THR A 186 -2.90 -7.39 9.37
N ILE A 187 -2.69 -8.49 8.64
CA ILE A 187 -3.62 -9.64 8.63
C ILE A 187 -3.71 -10.28 10.03
N ILE A 188 -2.60 -10.43 10.73
CA ILE A 188 -2.59 -10.97 12.10
C ILE A 188 -3.37 -10.06 13.07
N ASN A 189 -3.29 -8.74 12.90
CA ASN A 189 -3.98 -7.77 13.76
C ASN A 189 -5.43 -7.49 13.32
N LEU A 190 -5.86 -7.99 12.16
CA LEU A 190 -7.20 -7.82 11.61
C LEU A 190 -8.34 -8.14 12.59
N PRO A 191 -8.35 -9.26 13.35
CA PRO A 191 -9.41 -9.55 14.32
C PRO A 191 -9.46 -8.55 15.49
N VAL A 192 -8.33 -7.93 15.84
CA VAL A 192 -8.28 -6.88 16.87
C VAL A 192 -8.89 -5.59 16.32
N PHE A 193 -8.51 -5.21 15.10
CA PHE A 193 -9.03 -4.03 14.42
C PHE A 193 -10.54 -4.09 14.19
N THR A 194 -11.06 -5.24 13.75
CA THR A 194 -12.51 -5.41 13.56
C THR A 194 -13.30 -5.28 14.86
N ARG A 195 -12.79 -5.84 15.97
CA ARG A 195 -13.41 -5.66 17.30
C ARG A 195 -13.43 -4.20 17.73
N ILE A 196 -12.33 -3.46 17.54
CA ILE A 196 -12.25 -2.03 17.89
C ILE A 196 -13.25 -1.21 17.06
N VAL A 197 -13.32 -1.45 15.74
CA VAL A 197 -14.31 -0.80 14.86
C VAL A 197 -15.73 -1.10 15.32
N GLY A 198 -16.01 -2.37 15.66
CA GLY A 198 -17.30 -2.80 16.18
C GLY A 198 -17.75 -1.99 17.39
N TYR A 199 -16.89 -1.79 18.40
CA TYR A 199 -17.22 -0.98 19.58
C TYR A 199 -17.47 0.51 19.30
N PHE A 200 -16.97 1.04 18.19
CA PHE A 200 -16.98 2.48 17.92
C PHE A 200 -18.07 2.91 16.94
N PHE A 201 -18.56 1.98 16.11
CA PHE A 201 -19.53 2.24 15.04
C PHE A 201 -20.81 1.39 15.11
N LEU A 202 -20.88 0.38 15.99
CA LEU A 202 -22.11 -0.35 16.36
C LEU A 202 -22.47 -0.04 17.82
#